data_AF-A0A1E5PM44-F1
#
_entry.id   AF-A0A1E5PM44-F1
#
_cell.length_a   1.000
_cell.length_b   1.000
_cell.length_c   1.000
_cell.angle_alpha   90.00
_cell.angle_beta   90.00
_cell.angle_gamma   90.00
#
_symmetry.space_group_name_H-M   'P 1'
#
loop_
_entity.id
_entity.type
_entity.pdbx_description
1 polymer ?
#
loop_
_entity_poly.entity_id
_entity_poly.type
_entity_poly.pdbx_seq_one_letter_code
_entity_poly.pdbx_strand_id
1 'polypeptide(L)'
;MRIKRTLTAAVLLTSLTTLTACEDARPSRSATVPPGVAGPSAPAPSSLAEAQKYVQRYASCEEMGTEPGDSRLPLTDLTTVGKWSVSERGVCTDRTERGEIIFYMASDMKEFQAGYKQRVMDKIAAGSGTYGLNSRVFVGENFAVTPTETKTALALAASELRVLTCNPTFAVPEGYEKEAALVEGCVLSDFVGSNDGSGSPNFETPQEDPAAGGAPAKPGQPAQGSLGLPRAENLGALKELVHPHTVDCTNMSTAPDAVAVESIDYVPVVSGDQLAWGIKERAICGNAAGDRRAHDLNWLDVVRDMKLLQTKAKAAQQADLKGDGRLKATASRLLVGENIAVETNSASIRHGLYQLQFLTLECRPGFSAPAGYRLEKSQVEGCVLTNYEG
;
A
#
# COMPACT_ATOMS: atom_id res chain seq x y z
N MET A 1 45.83 -43.86 -18.04
CA MET A 1 45.50 -42.73 -18.93
C MET A 1 44.96 -43.28 -20.25
N ARG A 2 43.87 -42.72 -20.80
CA ARG A 2 43.29 -43.12 -22.11
C ARG A 2 43.74 -42.07 -23.14
N ILE A 3 44.44 -42.41 -24.23
CA ILE A 3 44.08 -43.23 -25.42
C ILE A 3 43.17 -42.45 -26.40
N LYS A 4 43.81 -42.02 -27.50
CA LYS A 4 43.31 -41.72 -28.87
C LYS A 4 42.16 -40.68 -29.01
N ARG A 5 42.08 -39.82 -30.04
CA ARG A 5 42.93 -39.27 -31.12
C ARG A 5 41.95 -38.97 -32.28
N THR A 6 42.00 -37.78 -32.88
CA THR A 6 41.68 -37.47 -34.32
C THR A 6 40.23 -37.71 -34.82
N LEU A 7 39.72 -37.08 -35.90
CA LEU A 7 40.22 -36.04 -36.83
C LEU A 7 39.02 -35.25 -37.45
N THR A 8 39.33 -34.10 -38.07
CA THR A 8 38.56 -33.26 -39.03
C THR A 8 37.23 -33.76 -39.65
N ALA A 9 36.24 -32.86 -39.72
CA ALA A 9 35.22 -32.77 -40.79
C ALA A 9 34.89 -31.27 -41.06
N ALA A 10 34.21 -30.92 -42.17
CA ALA A 10 34.00 -29.53 -42.63
C ALA A 10 32.80 -29.38 -43.60
N VAL A 11 32.33 -28.12 -43.83
CA VAL A 11 31.42 -27.68 -44.95
C VAL A 11 29.95 -28.15 -44.78
N LEU A 12 28.83 -27.55 -45.28
CA LEU A 12 28.55 -26.51 -46.31
C LEU A 12 28.22 -25.08 -45.78
N LEU A 13 27.02 -24.53 -46.07
CA LEU A 13 26.82 -23.24 -46.76
C LEU A 13 25.30 -22.92 -46.95
N THR A 14 24.95 -21.68 -47.37
CA THR A 14 23.68 -21.23 -48.04
C THR A 14 22.33 -21.35 -47.26
N SER A 15 21.27 -20.55 -47.48
CA SER A 15 21.05 -19.21 -48.12
C SER A 15 19.63 -18.66 -47.80
N LEU A 16 19.31 -17.41 -48.18
CA LEU A 16 18.02 -16.72 -47.89
C LEU A 16 16.85 -17.09 -48.84
N THR A 17 15.61 -17.03 -48.33
CA THR A 17 14.32 -16.64 -49.01
C THR A 17 13.20 -16.60 -47.95
N THR A 18 12.13 -15.79 -47.98
CA THR A 18 11.69 -14.61 -48.76
C THR A 18 10.56 -13.89 -48.00
N LEU A 19 10.39 -12.59 -48.20
CA LEU A 19 9.15 -11.86 -47.86
C LEU A 19 8.16 -11.91 -49.03
N THR A 20 6.89 -12.23 -48.76
CA THR A 20 5.77 -12.04 -49.71
C THR A 20 4.53 -11.61 -48.94
N ALA A 21 3.99 -10.44 -49.27
CA ALA A 21 2.65 -10.03 -48.85
C ALA A 21 1.62 -10.49 -49.89
N CYS A 22 0.44 -10.90 -49.43
CA CYS A 22 -0.79 -10.97 -50.23
C CYS A 22 -1.98 -10.64 -49.32
N GLU A 23 -2.97 -9.98 -49.90
CA GLU A 23 -4.18 -9.48 -49.26
C GLU A 23 -5.36 -10.05 -50.03
N ASP A 24 -6.26 -10.82 -49.39
CA ASP A 24 -7.67 -10.88 -49.81
C ASP A 24 -8.62 -11.66 -48.86
N ALA A 25 -9.91 -11.30 -48.95
CA ALA A 25 -11.16 -12.03 -48.64
C ALA A 25 -11.36 -12.96 -47.41
N ARG A 26 -12.58 -12.81 -46.83
CA ARG A 26 -13.27 -13.62 -45.78
C ARG A 26 -13.62 -15.06 -46.28
N PRO A 27 -14.02 -16.06 -45.46
CA PRO A 27 -14.64 -15.95 -44.12
C PRO A 27 -14.24 -17.01 -43.05
N SER A 28 -14.97 -17.01 -41.93
CA SER A 28 -14.74 -17.75 -40.68
C SER A 28 -14.56 -19.28 -40.78
N ARG A 29 -13.60 -19.80 -40.00
CA ARG A 29 -13.66 -21.11 -39.32
C ARG A 29 -12.71 -21.13 -38.11
N SER A 30 -12.98 -22.02 -37.15
CA SER A 30 -12.29 -22.06 -35.85
C SER A 30 -10.79 -22.36 -35.99
N ALA A 31 -9.95 -21.60 -35.28
CA ALA A 31 -8.55 -21.89 -35.09
C ALA A 31 -8.30 -22.25 -33.61
N THR A 32 -7.79 -23.45 -33.35
CA THR A 32 -7.31 -23.86 -32.02
C THR A 32 -6.12 -22.99 -31.64
N VAL A 33 -6.18 -22.34 -30.47
CA VAL A 33 -5.06 -21.55 -29.96
C VAL A 33 -3.90 -22.50 -29.61
N PRO A 34 -2.65 -22.25 -30.07
CA PRO A 34 -1.50 -23.02 -29.63
C PRO A 34 -1.30 -22.90 -28.11
N PRO A 35 -0.71 -23.89 -27.43
CA PRO A 35 -0.38 -23.74 -26.02
C PRO A 35 0.62 -22.60 -25.84
N GLY A 36 0.15 -21.46 -25.31
CA GLY A 36 1.01 -20.37 -24.88
C GLY A 36 1.95 -20.86 -23.78
N VAL A 37 3.14 -20.26 -23.70
CA VAL A 37 4.11 -20.57 -22.65
C VAL A 37 3.45 -20.30 -21.30
N ALA A 38 3.29 -21.34 -20.49
CA ALA A 38 2.75 -21.19 -19.15
C ALA A 38 3.74 -20.35 -18.31
N GLY A 39 3.23 -19.30 -17.66
CA GLY A 39 3.86 -18.75 -16.47
C GLY A 39 3.88 -19.81 -15.36
N PRO A 40 4.61 -19.58 -14.26
CA PRO A 40 4.56 -20.47 -13.10
C PRO A 40 3.11 -20.53 -12.58
N SER A 41 2.50 -21.71 -12.65
CA SER A 41 1.14 -21.91 -12.11
C SER A 41 1.13 -21.64 -10.61
N ALA A 42 0.07 -20.98 -10.14
CA ALA A 42 -0.17 -20.80 -8.71
C ALA A 42 -0.20 -22.17 -7.99
N PRO A 43 0.22 -22.23 -6.72
CA PRO A 43 0.36 -23.49 -6.01
C PRO A 43 -1.00 -24.04 -5.56
N ALA A 44 -1.22 -25.34 -5.82
CA ALA A 44 -2.46 -26.07 -5.53
C ALA A 44 -2.21 -27.35 -4.67
N PRO A 45 -1.68 -27.23 -3.42
CA PRO A 45 -1.52 -28.38 -2.51
C PRO A 45 -2.86 -29.06 -2.20
N SER A 46 -2.87 -30.38 -2.06
CA SER A 46 -4.10 -31.14 -1.78
C SER A 46 -4.48 -31.23 -0.30
N SER A 47 -3.61 -30.75 0.61
CA SER A 47 -3.79 -30.82 2.06
C SER A 47 -2.89 -29.83 2.80
N LEU A 48 -3.20 -29.55 4.08
CA LEU A 48 -2.34 -28.74 4.97
C LEU A 48 -0.88 -29.23 5.04
N ALA A 49 -0.65 -30.55 4.95
CA ALA A 49 0.71 -31.13 4.99
C ALA A 49 1.51 -30.90 3.70
N GLU A 50 0.84 -30.65 2.57
CA GLU A 50 1.49 -30.23 1.32
C GLU A 50 1.68 -28.71 1.27
N ALA A 51 0.71 -27.94 1.78
CA ALA A 51 0.85 -26.51 1.96
C ALA A 51 2.03 -26.17 2.90
N GLN A 52 2.20 -26.92 4.00
CA GLN A 52 3.36 -26.80 4.90
C GLN A 52 4.68 -27.00 4.14
N LYS A 53 4.80 -28.09 3.37
CA LYS A 53 6.01 -28.40 2.58
C LYS A 53 6.30 -27.34 1.51
N TYR A 54 5.26 -26.73 0.94
CA TYR A 54 5.40 -25.61 0.02
C TYR A 54 6.00 -24.38 0.74
N VAL A 55 5.45 -24.01 1.91
CA VAL A 55 5.91 -22.87 2.72
C VAL A 55 7.31 -23.08 3.28
N GLN A 56 7.67 -24.31 3.66
CA GLN A 56 9.01 -24.71 4.12
C GLN A 56 10.13 -24.50 3.08
N ARG A 57 9.80 -24.17 1.82
CA ARG A 57 10.78 -23.73 0.80
C ARG A 57 11.24 -22.27 0.99
N TYR A 58 10.49 -21.47 1.75
CA TYR A 58 10.65 -20.00 1.86
C TYR A 58 10.80 -19.52 3.30
N ALA A 59 10.00 -20.07 4.23
CA ALA A 59 10.02 -19.72 5.65
C ALA A 59 10.20 -20.98 6.51
N SER A 60 10.66 -20.83 7.76
CA SER A 60 10.61 -21.98 8.69
C SER A 60 9.17 -22.17 9.15
N CYS A 61 8.73 -23.43 9.26
CA CYS A 61 7.32 -23.75 9.48
C CYS A 61 7.20 -25.12 10.14
N GLU A 62 7.50 -25.15 11.43
CA GLU A 62 7.58 -26.36 12.24
C GLU A 62 6.34 -26.55 13.11
N GLU A 63 6.16 -27.76 13.66
CA GLU A 63 5.13 -28.04 14.67
C GLU A 63 3.70 -27.69 14.20
N MET A 64 3.32 -28.13 12.98
CA MET A 64 1.99 -27.93 12.43
C MET A 64 0.90 -28.49 13.36
N GLY A 65 0.10 -27.59 13.94
CA GLY A 65 -1.08 -27.88 14.73
C GLY A 65 -2.35 -27.67 13.90
N THR A 66 -3.25 -28.65 13.92
CA THR A 66 -4.55 -28.61 13.24
C THR A 66 -5.73 -28.58 14.21
N GLU A 67 -5.46 -28.58 15.52
CA GLU A 67 -6.49 -28.59 16.55
C GLU A 67 -7.24 -27.25 16.60
N PRO A 68 -8.59 -27.22 16.60
CA PRO A 68 -9.35 -25.98 16.61
C PRO A 68 -9.06 -25.04 17.79
N GLY A 69 -8.52 -25.58 18.89
CA GLY A 69 -8.13 -24.87 20.10
C GLY A 69 -6.61 -24.68 20.30
N ASP A 70 -5.78 -24.85 19.27
CA ASP A 70 -4.35 -24.50 19.34
C ASP A 70 -4.20 -23.01 19.68
N SER A 71 -3.45 -22.69 20.76
CA SER A 71 -3.32 -21.32 21.26
C SER A 71 -2.55 -20.37 20.35
N ARG A 72 -1.89 -20.88 19.30
CA ARG A 72 -1.25 -20.07 18.24
C ARG A 72 -2.25 -19.58 17.20
N LEU A 73 -3.44 -20.21 17.10
CA LEU A 73 -4.50 -19.73 16.23
C LEU A 73 -5.09 -18.42 16.81
N PRO A 74 -5.25 -17.36 16.00
CA PRO A 74 -5.84 -16.12 16.48
C PRO A 74 -7.30 -16.35 16.89
N LEU A 75 -7.68 -15.85 18.06
CA LEU A 75 -9.05 -15.88 18.63
C LEU A 75 -10.04 -14.98 17.85
N THR A 76 -9.86 -14.85 16.54
CA THR A 76 -10.67 -14.00 15.67
C THR A 76 -11.27 -14.80 14.55
N ASP A 77 -12.50 -14.45 14.18
CA ASP A 77 -13.23 -14.91 12.98
C ASP A 77 -12.56 -14.46 11.66
N LEU A 78 -11.23 -14.37 11.58
CA LEU A 78 -10.52 -14.02 10.35
C LEU A 78 -10.85 -15.03 9.25
N THR A 79 -10.81 -16.31 9.60
CA THR A 79 -11.23 -17.45 8.77
C THR A 79 -11.39 -18.67 9.68
N THR A 80 -12.64 -19.04 9.93
CA THR A 80 -13.03 -20.22 10.72
C THR A 80 -13.54 -21.28 9.75
N VAL A 81 -13.21 -22.56 9.99
CA VAL A 81 -13.69 -23.68 9.17
C VAL A 81 -15.21 -23.63 9.01
N GLY A 82 -15.71 -23.77 7.79
CA GLY A 82 -17.12 -23.58 7.43
C GLY A 82 -17.55 -22.13 7.17
N LYS A 83 -16.63 -21.15 7.19
CA LYS A 83 -16.85 -19.79 6.68
C LYS A 83 -15.93 -19.53 5.48
N TRP A 84 -16.42 -18.81 4.47
CA TRP A 84 -15.65 -18.34 3.32
C TRP A 84 -14.95 -19.50 2.56
N SER A 85 -15.69 -20.60 2.37
CA SER A 85 -15.24 -21.90 1.85
C SER A 85 -14.09 -22.61 2.59
N VAL A 86 -13.66 -22.14 3.77
CA VAL A 86 -12.51 -22.74 4.48
C VAL A 86 -12.86 -24.15 4.94
N SER A 87 -12.20 -25.15 4.34
CA SER A 87 -12.41 -26.58 4.62
C SER A 87 -11.51 -27.10 5.75
N GLU A 88 -10.26 -26.63 5.79
CA GLU A 88 -9.26 -26.98 6.80
C GLU A 88 -8.49 -25.74 7.28
N ARG A 89 -8.00 -25.78 8.51
CA ARG A 89 -7.14 -24.74 9.09
C ARG A 89 -6.01 -25.38 9.90
N GLY A 90 -4.81 -24.81 9.79
CA GLY A 90 -3.66 -25.20 10.61
C GLY A 90 -2.79 -24.01 11.00
N VAL A 91 -1.81 -24.23 11.87
CA VAL A 91 -0.79 -23.25 12.23
C VAL A 91 0.55 -23.93 12.47
N CYS A 92 1.62 -23.39 11.89
CA CYS A 92 3.00 -23.78 12.21
C CYS A 92 3.76 -22.60 12.80
N THR A 93 4.86 -22.87 13.49
CA THR A 93 5.72 -21.85 14.09
C THR A 93 6.93 -21.58 13.21
N ASP A 94 7.13 -20.31 12.86
CA ASP A 94 8.37 -19.83 12.26
C ASP A 94 9.40 -19.59 13.37
N ARG A 95 10.20 -20.63 13.63
CA ARG A 95 11.29 -20.61 14.62
C ARG A 95 12.40 -19.60 14.30
N THR A 96 12.53 -19.17 13.04
CA THR A 96 13.55 -18.20 12.61
C THR A 96 13.16 -16.80 13.08
N GLU A 97 11.95 -16.35 12.72
CA GLU A 97 11.47 -14.99 13.04
C GLU A 97 10.62 -14.92 14.32
N ARG A 98 10.34 -16.06 14.95
CA ARG A 98 9.63 -16.23 16.23
C ARG A 98 8.17 -15.78 16.21
N GLY A 99 7.50 -16.07 15.10
CA GLY A 99 6.07 -15.88 14.93
C GLY A 99 5.39 -17.12 14.38
N GLU A 100 4.13 -16.98 13.99
CA GLU A 100 3.28 -18.09 13.56
C GLU A 100 2.85 -17.90 12.09
N ILE A 101 2.66 -19.00 11.35
CA ILE A 101 2.09 -18.99 10.01
C ILE A 101 0.80 -19.81 10.06
N ILE A 102 -0.33 -19.13 9.92
CA ILE A 102 -1.66 -19.76 9.91
C ILE A 102 -2.02 -20.12 8.46
N PHE A 103 -2.60 -21.30 8.26
CA PHE A 103 -2.97 -21.89 6.97
C PHE A 103 -4.48 -22.06 6.87
N TYR A 104 -5.02 -21.85 5.67
CA TYR A 104 -6.42 -22.07 5.33
C TYR A 104 -6.51 -22.80 4.00
N MET A 105 -7.09 -24.00 3.97
CA MET A 105 -7.51 -24.63 2.72
C MET A 105 -8.90 -24.11 2.36
N ALA A 106 -9.13 -23.73 1.11
CA ALA A 106 -10.37 -23.11 0.64
C ALA A 106 -10.95 -23.92 -0.53
N SER A 107 -12.20 -24.37 -0.41
CA SER A 107 -12.87 -25.10 -1.51
C SER A 107 -13.38 -24.19 -2.62
N ASP A 108 -13.49 -22.87 -2.37
CA ASP A 108 -13.74 -21.83 -3.37
C ASP A 108 -12.92 -20.59 -3.02
N MET A 109 -11.77 -20.43 -3.69
CA MET A 109 -10.87 -19.28 -3.46
C MET A 109 -11.53 -17.93 -3.78
N LYS A 110 -12.60 -17.90 -4.58
CA LYS A 110 -13.39 -16.67 -4.82
C LYS A 110 -14.30 -16.36 -3.64
N GLU A 111 -14.91 -17.36 -3.00
CA GLU A 111 -15.65 -17.16 -1.75
C GLU A 111 -14.71 -16.70 -0.61
N PHE A 112 -13.51 -17.29 -0.52
CA PHE A 112 -12.46 -16.86 0.41
C PHE A 112 -12.12 -15.38 0.25
N GLN A 113 -11.80 -14.95 -0.98
CA GLN A 113 -11.47 -13.56 -1.29
C GLN A 113 -12.65 -12.61 -1.06
N ALA A 114 -13.89 -13.03 -1.35
CA ALA A 114 -15.09 -12.23 -1.13
C ALA A 114 -15.37 -12.01 0.36
N GLY A 115 -15.19 -13.05 1.19
CA GLY A 115 -15.30 -12.95 2.64
C GLY A 115 -14.25 -12.01 3.23
N TYR A 116 -12.98 -12.13 2.79
CA TYR A 116 -11.92 -11.21 3.21
C TYR A 116 -12.23 -9.76 2.81
N LYS A 117 -12.69 -9.52 1.56
CA LYS A 117 -13.13 -8.19 1.12
C LYS A 117 -14.23 -7.62 2.02
N GLN A 118 -15.26 -8.41 2.32
CA GLN A 118 -16.36 -7.96 3.19
C GLN A 118 -15.83 -7.55 4.57
N ARG A 119 -14.97 -8.36 5.20
CA ARG A 119 -14.34 -8.02 6.48
C ARG A 119 -13.51 -6.73 6.40
N VAL A 120 -12.81 -6.49 5.29
CA VAL A 120 -12.07 -5.24 5.09
C VAL A 120 -13.04 -4.05 5.04
N MET A 121 -14.16 -4.15 4.32
CA MET A 121 -15.20 -3.11 4.30
C MET A 121 -15.83 -2.90 5.68
N ASP A 122 -16.17 -3.98 6.40
CA ASP A 122 -16.75 -3.92 7.75
C ASP A 122 -15.81 -3.19 8.73
N LYS A 123 -14.50 -3.42 8.60
CA LYS A 123 -13.48 -2.73 9.43
C LYS A 123 -13.31 -1.26 9.06
N ILE A 124 -13.33 -0.93 7.78
CA ILE A 124 -13.30 0.46 7.30
C ILE A 124 -14.54 1.21 7.81
N ALA A 125 -15.74 0.63 7.67
CA ALA A 125 -17.00 1.19 8.15
C ALA A 125 -17.05 1.32 9.69
N ALA A 126 -16.36 0.44 10.42
CA ALA A 126 -16.15 0.55 11.87
C ALA A 126 -14.99 1.50 12.26
N GLY A 127 -14.62 2.45 11.38
CA GLY A 127 -13.61 3.48 11.63
C GLY A 127 -12.15 3.01 11.51
N SER A 128 -11.90 1.72 11.27
CA SER A 128 -10.55 1.18 11.04
C SER A 128 -10.15 1.33 9.57
N GLY A 129 -10.20 2.55 9.04
CA GLY A 129 -10.06 2.83 7.60
C GLY A 129 -8.77 2.33 6.95
N THR A 130 -7.68 2.17 7.72
CA THR A 130 -6.39 1.64 7.27
C THR A 130 -6.32 0.12 7.21
N TYR A 131 -7.37 -0.58 7.66
CA TYR A 131 -7.39 -2.04 7.71
C TYR A 131 -7.28 -2.64 6.30
N GLY A 132 -6.45 -3.67 6.15
CA GLY A 132 -6.19 -4.34 4.87
C GLY A 132 -5.12 -3.68 3.98
N LEU A 133 -4.66 -2.46 4.25
CA LEU A 133 -3.55 -1.84 3.50
C LEU A 133 -2.25 -2.66 3.63
N ASN A 134 -1.90 -2.97 4.89
CA ASN A 134 -0.77 -3.83 5.24
C ASN A 134 -1.27 -5.27 5.39
N SER A 135 -1.88 -5.81 4.33
CA SER A 135 -2.32 -7.20 4.28
C SER A 135 -1.14 -8.16 4.34
N ARG A 136 -1.37 -9.32 4.96
CA ARG A 136 -0.46 -10.47 4.98
C ARG A 136 -1.21 -11.75 4.58
N VAL A 137 -2.33 -11.62 3.86
CA VAL A 137 -3.10 -12.77 3.36
C VAL A 137 -2.50 -13.19 2.03
N PHE A 138 -1.56 -14.12 2.06
CA PHE A 138 -0.98 -14.72 0.85
C PHE A 138 -1.93 -15.78 0.30
N VAL A 139 -2.18 -15.75 -1.01
CA VAL A 139 -3.15 -16.61 -1.70
C VAL A 139 -2.46 -17.40 -2.81
N GLY A 140 -2.75 -18.70 -2.86
CA GLY A 140 -2.47 -19.60 -3.98
C GLY A 140 -3.76 -20.02 -4.69
N GLU A 141 -3.76 -21.15 -5.40
CA GLU A 141 -4.94 -21.59 -6.17
C GLU A 141 -6.11 -22.04 -5.26
N ASN A 142 -5.80 -22.81 -4.22
CA ASN A 142 -6.80 -23.44 -3.33
C ASN A 142 -6.48 -23.31 -1.83
N PHE A 143 -5.45 -22.54 -1.47
CA PHE A 143 -5.08 -22.28 -0.08
C PHE A 143 -4.59 -20.85 0.11
N ALA A 144 -4.61 -20.40 1.36
CA ALA A 144 -4.07 -19.12 1.77
C ALA A 144 -3.26 -19.27 3.07
N VAL A 145 -2.28 -18.40 3.28
CA VAL A 145 -1.49 -18.33 4.51
C VAL A 145 -1.37 -16.92 5.04
N THR A 146 -1.33 -16.77 6.37
CA THR A 146 -1.08 -15.50 7.06
C THR A 146 0.04 -15.65 8.08
N PRO A 147 1.25 -15.15 7.79
CA PRO A 147 2.31 -15.03 8.80
C PRO A 147 2.04 -13.86 9.75
N THR A 148 2.43 -14.00 11.02
CA THR A 148 2.40 -12.89 11.98
C THR A 148 3.48 -11.85 11.70
N GLU A 149 4.66 -12.26 11.21
CA GLU A 149 5.82 -11.37 11.04
C GLU A 149 6.01 -10.83 9.61
N THR A 150 6.53 -9.60 9.51
CA THR A 150 6.78 -8.93 8.23
C THR A 150 7.84 -9.64 7.39
N LYS A 151 8.89 -10.16 8.03
CA LYS A 151 9.98 -10.84 7.32
C LYS A 151 9.56 -12.19 6.76
N THR A 152 8.73 -12.93 7.50
CA THR A 152 8.12 -14.18 7.01
C THR A 152 7.20 -13.89 5.81
N ALA A 153 6.47 -12.76 5.84
CA ALA A 153 5.73 -12.27 4.67
C ALA A 153 6.65 -11.92 3.49
N LEU A 154 7.76 -11.21 3.71
CA LEU A 154 8.77 -10.93 2.67
C LEU A 154 9.36 -12.20 2.05
N ALA A 155 9.66 -13.21 2.87
CA ALA A 155 10.15 -14.50 2.39
C ALA A 155 9.10 -15.24 1.52
N LEU A 156 7.82 -15.16 1.90
CA LEU A 156 6.70 -15.72 1.13
C LEU A 156 6.38 -14.93 -0.15
N ALA A 157 6.69 -13.63 -0.21
CA ALA A 157 6.53 -12.84 -1.43
C ALA A 157 7.48 -13.28 -2.57
N ALA A 158 8.62 -13.88 -2.23
CA ALA A 158 9.54 -14.50 -3.21
C ALA A 158 9.04 -15.86 -3.77
N SER A 159 7.77 -16.20 -3.55
CA SER A 159 7.14 -17.45 -3.99
C SER A 159 6.06 -17.22 -5.07
N GLU A 160 5.43 -18.29 -5.52
CA GLU A 160 4.27 -18.28 -6.42
C GLU A 160 2.94 -17.88 -5.71
N LEU A 161 2.99 -17.38 -4.46
CA LEU A 161 1.84 -16.80 -3.73
C LEU A 161 1.75 -15.29 -3.90
N ARG A 162 0.55 -14.72 -3.82
CA ARG A 162 0.31 -13.26 -3.89
C ARG A 162 -0.45 -12.72 -2.69
N VAL A 163 -0.06 -11.56 -2.18
CA VAL A 163 -0.77 -10.82 -1.13
C VAL A 163 -2.09 -10.30 -1.67
N LEU A 164 -3.19 -10.73 -1.04
CA LEU A 164 -4.54 -10.24 -1.29
C LEU A 164 -4.77 -8.94 -0.51
N THR A 165 -4.89 -7.83 -1.23
CA THR A 165 -5.27 -6.53 -0.66
C THR A 165 -6.60 -6.06 -1.22
N CYS A 166 -7.52 -5.69 -0.33
CA CYS A 166 -8.91 -5.29 -0.66
C CYS A 166 -9.28 -3.91 -0.10
N ASN A 167 -8.32 -3.09 0.34
CA ASN A 167 -8.60 -1.72 0.79
C ASN A 167 -8.69 -0.79 -0.44
N PRO A 168 -9.75 0.03 -0.59
CA PRO A 168 -9.96 0.85 -1.79
C PRO A 168 -8.96 2.00 -1.98
N THR A 169 -8.20 2.38 -0.94
CA THR A 169 -7.14 3.40 -1.05
C THR A 169 -5.74 2.80 -1.28
N PHE A 170 -5.65 1.49 -1.50
CA PHE A 170 -4.40 0.80 -1.84
C PHE A 170 -4.10 0.88 -3.35
N ALA A 171 -2.86 1.19 -3.68
CA ALA A 171 -2.26 0.94 -4.98
C ALA A 171 -1.05 0.02 -4.79
N VAL A 172 -0.83 -0.90 -5.75
CA VAL A 172 0.43 -1.66 -5.82
C VAL A 172 1.49 -0.75 -6.45
N PRO A 173 2.61 -0.46 -5.77
CA PRO A 173 3.65 0.41 -6.30
C PRO A 173 4.31 -0.14 -7.57
N GLU A 174 4.92 0.74 -8.37
CA GLU A 174 5.77 0.35 -9.48
C GLU A 174 6.94 -0.56 -9.04
N GLY A 175 7.33 -1.46 -9.95
CA GLY A 175 8.34 -2.51 -9.71
C GLY A 175 7.80 -3.84 -9.19
N TYR A 176 6.54 -3.89 -8.74
CA TYR A 176 5.88 -5.11 -8.22
C TYR A 176 5.01 -5.82 -9.26
N GLU A 177 4.93 -7.15 -9.15
CA GLU A 177 3.95 -7.95 -9.89
C GLU A 177 2.54 -7.66 -9.35
N LYS A 178 1.58 -7.51 -10.26
CA LYS A 178 0.18 -7.25 -9.91
C LYS A 178 -0.78 -7.99 -10.83
N GLU A 179 -1.73 -8.66 -10.19
CA GLU A 179 -2.69 -9.56 -10.81
C GLU A 179 -4.11 -9.21 -10.33
N ALA A 180 -5.10 -9.49 -11.17
CA ALA A 180 -6.50 -9.31 -10.79
C ALA A 180 -6.92 -10.40 -9.79
N ALA A 181 -7.48 -9.99 -8.66
CA ALA A 181 -8.13 -10.92 -7.75
C ALA A 181 -9.39 -11.54 -8.40
N LEU A 182 -9.86 -12.67 -7.86
CA LEU A 182 -11.10 -13.34 -8.28
C LEU A 182 -12.36 -12.53 -7.95
N VAL A 183 -12.20 -11.45 -7.17
CA VAL A 183 -13.22 -10.52 -6.70
C VAL A 183 -12.81 -9.09 -7.03
N GLU A 184 -13.69 -8.37 -7.72
CA GLU A 184 -13.52 -6.97 -8.11
C GLU A 184 -13.24 -6.07 -6.89
N GLY A 185 -12.34 -5.08 -7.04
CA GLY A 185 -11.94 -4.19 -5.95
C GLY A 185 -10.99 -4.83 -4.91
N CYS A 186 -10.41 -5.97 -5.25
CA CYS A 186 -9.21 -6.51 -4.62
C CYS A 186 -8.10 -6.67 -5.67
N VAL A 187 -6.85 -6.70 -5.23
CA VAL A 187 -5.66 -6.92 -6.05
C VAL A 187 -4.79 -8.01 -5.40
N LEU A 188 -4.06 -8.74 -6.24
CA LEU A 188 -3.04 -9.71 -5.86
C LEU A 188 -1.67 -9.13 -6.23
N SER A 189 -0.70 -9.13 -5.33
CA SER A 189 0.66 -8.64 -5.60
C SER A 189 1.74 -9.30 -4.73
N ASP A 190 3.01 -9.22 -5.13
CA ASP A 190 4.16 -9.57 -4.28
C ASP A 190 4.61 -8.42 -3.34
N PHE A 191 3.94 -7.26 -3.39
CA PHE A 191 4.15 -6.17 -2.42
C PHE A 191 3.64 -6.51 -1.00
N VAL A 192 4.51 -6.41 0.00
CA VAL A 192 4.22 -6.63 1.42
C VAL A 192 4.21 -5.31 2.18
N GLY A 193 3.03 -4.82 2.54
CA GLY A 193 2.90 -3.62 3.38
C GLY A 193 3.22 -3.87 4.87
N SER A 194 3.75 -2.86 5.57
CA SER A 194 3.95 -2.91 7.03
C SER A 194 3.81 -1.56 7.74
N ASN A 195 3.34 -1.59 8.99
CA ASN A 195 3.12 -0.41 9.85
C ASN A 195 4.42 0.18 10.45
N ASP A 196 5.56 -0.46 10.24
CA ASP A 196 6.86 -0.15 10.83
C ASP A 196 7.98 0.08 9.79
N GLY A 197 7.64 0.08 8.50
CA GLY A 197 8.60 0.24 7.39
C GLY A 197 9.40 -1.02 7.05
N SER A 198 9.24 -2.13 7.78
CA SER A 198 9.98 -3.38 7.54
C SER A 198 9.42 -4.26 6.41
N GLY A 199 8.55 -3.70 5.58
CA GLY A 199 7.88 -4.37 4.46
C GLY A 199 8.71 -4.44 3.18
N SER A 200 8.04 -4.69 2.05
CA SER A 200 8.65 -4.56 0.74
C SER A 200 9.15 -3.13 0.51
N PRO A 201 10.24 -2.95 -0.27
CA PRO A 201 10.50 -1.67 -0.92
C PRO A 201 9.21 -1.05 -1.48
N ASN A 202 9.02 0.25 -1.32
CA ASN A 202 8.27 0.99 -2.32
C ASN A 202 9.32 1.69 -3.19
N PHE A 203 9.48 1.29 -4.46
CA PHE A 203 10.45 1.89 -5.38
C PHE A 203 10.03 3.28 -5.87
N GLU A 204 8.77 3.66 -5.67
CA GLU A 204 8.27 5.04 -5.74
C GLU A 204 8.60 5.83 -4.45
N THR A 205 9.43 5.28 -3.55
CA THR A 205 10.07 5.98 -2.44
C THR A 205 11.59 5.71 -2.48
N PRO A 206 12.45 6.59 -1.96
CA PRO A 206 13.89 6.41 -2.14
C PRO A 206 14.42 5.34 -1.18
N GLN A 207 14.88 4.22 -1.73
CA GLN A 207 15.66 3.25 -0.96
C GLN A 207 17.13 3.65 -0.84
N GLU A 208 17.74 3.24 0.28
CA GLU A 208 19.19 3.25 0.48
C GLU A 208 19.79 2.02 -0.21
N ASP A 209 20.72 2.22 -1.16
CA ASP A 209 21.46 1.13 -1.82
C ASP A 209 22.62 0.66 -0.91
N PRO A 210 22.59 -0.58 -0.38
CA PRO A 210 23.65 -1.08 0.52
C PRO A 210 25.00 -1.31 -0.17
N ALA A 211 25.06 -1.31 -1.52
CA ALA A 211 26.30 -1.50 -2.27
C ALA A 211 27.07 -0.18 -2.51
N ALA A 212 26.43 0.98 -2.31
CA ALA A 212 27.02 2.29 -2.53
C ALA A 212 27.94 2.69 -1.36
N GLY A 213 29.22 2.28 -1.42
CA GLY A 213 30.26 2.52 -0.40
C GLY A 213 30.71 3.99 -0.23
N GLY A 214 29.77 4.91 -0.01
CA GLY A 214 30.00 6.32 0.33
C GLY A 214 30.01 6.59 1.84
N ALA A 215 30.33 7.84 2.21
CA ALA A 215 30.24 8.30 3.59
C ALA A 215 28.78 8.26 4.12
N PRO A 216 28.55 8.04 5.42
CA PRO A 216 27.22 7.74 5.96
C PRO A 216 26.22 8.88 5.70
N ALA A 217 25.29 8.63 4.78
CA ALA A 217 24.07 9.42 4.63
C ALA A 217 23.20 9.30 5.90
N LYS A 218 22.31 10.26 6.11
CA LYS A 218 21.34 10.20 7.21
C LYS A 218 20.18 9.30 6.80
N PRO A 219 19.69 8.40 7.68
CA PRO A 219 18.60 7.49 7.37
C PRO A 219 17.38 8.21 6.77
N GLY A 220 16.88 7.68 5.66
CA GLY A 220 15.68 8.18 4.96
C GLY A 220 15.89 9.41 4.05
N GLN A 221 17.12 9.90 3.86
CA GLN A 221 17.41 10.94 2.84
C GLN A 221 17.84 10.32 1.50
N PRO A 222 17.22 10.68 0.36
CA PRO A 222 17.65 10.20 -0.96
C PRO A 222 19.06 10.67 -1.31
N ALA A 223 19.86 9.77 -1.89
CA ALA A 223 21.22 10.07 -2.33
C ALA A 223 21.26 11.08 -3.50
N GLN A 224 20.30 10.99 -4.43
CA GLN A 224 20.07 11.95 -5.52
C GLN A 224 18.57 12.03 -5.86
N GLY A 225 18.03 13.25 -5.94
CA GLY A 225 16.66 13.53 -6.36
C GLY A 225 15.60 13.39 -5.25
N SER A 226 14.52 14.16 -5.37
CA SER A 226 13.21 13.83 -4.80
C SER A 226 12.40 13.17 -5.92
N LEU A 227 11.47 12.27 -5.59
CA LEU A 227 10.52 11.71 -6.57
C LEU A 227 9.48 12.74 -7.05
N GLY A 228 9.55 13.95 -6.52
CA GLY A 228 8.53 14.97 -6.63
C GLY A 228 7.63 14.94 -5.39
N LEU A 229 7.14 16.12 -5.04
CA LEU A 229 5.91 16.25 -4.29
C LEU A 229 4.80 16.54 -5.32
N PRO A 230 3.58 16.03 -5.15
CA PRO A 230 2.50 16.24 -6.11
C PRO A 230 2.16 17.73 -6.26
N ARG A 231 1.67 18.13 -7.43
CA ARG A 231 1.32 19.52 -7.76
C ARG A 231 -0.03 19.62 -8.44
N ALA A 232 -0.71 20.75 -8.30
CA ALA A 232 -1.89 21.10 -9.09
C ALA A 232 -1.98 22.61 -9.32
N GLU A 233 -2.46 23.03 -10.49
CA GLU A 233 -2.51 24.46 -10.86
C GLU A 233 -3.72 25.22 -10.27
N ASN A 234 -4.75 24.48 -9.84
CA ASN A 234 -6.03 24.98 -9.32
C ASN A 234 -6.78 23.86 -8.55
N LEU A 235 -7.86 24.21 -7.85
CA LEU A 235 -8.70 23.27 -7.08
C LEU A 235 -9.33 22.13 -7.91
N GLY A 236 -9.60 22.34 -9.20
CA GLY A 236 -10.14 21.30 -10.08
C GLY A 236 -9.14 20.15 -10.26
N ALA A 237 -7.92 20.50 -10.68
CA ALA A 237 -6.82 19.54 -10.81
C ALA A 237 -6.43 18.91 -9.45
N LEU A 238 -6.54 19.66 -8.34
CA LEU A 238 -6.31 19.12 -7.00
C LEU A 238 -7.40 18.10 -6.59
N LYS A 239 -8.67 18.34 -6.93
CA LYS A 239 -9.74 17.37 -6.76
C LYS A 239 -9.50 16.12 -7.62
N GLU A 240 -9.18 16.28 -8.90
CA GLU A 240 -8.91 15.16 -9.83
C GLU A 240 -7.74 14.28 -9.37
N LEU A 241 -6.75 14.85 -8.69
CA LEU A 241 -5.63 14.10 -8.11
C LEU A 241 -6.04 13.18 -6.94
N VAL A 242 -7.01 13.58 -6.11
CA VAL A 242 -7.34 12.87 -4.85
C VAL A 242 -8.67 12.12 -4.86
N HIS A 243 -9.58 12.45 -5.77
CA HIS A 243 -10.92 11.86 -5.88
C HIS A 243 -11.05 11.03 -7.18
N PRO A 244 -11.65 9.83 -7.14
CA PRO A 244 -12.34 9.19 -6.01
C PRO A 244 -11.44 8.36 -5.08
N HIS A 245 -10.15 8.24 -5.39
CA HIS A 245 -9.28 7.19 -4.84
C HIS A 245 -8.84 7.38 -3.38
N THR A 246 -8.91 8.58 -2.82
CA THR A 246 -8.33 8.89 -1.50
C THR A 246 -9.18 9.87 -0.68
N VAL A 247 -9.71 10.93 -1.30
CA VAL A 247 -10.67 11.86 -0.68
C VAL A 247 -11.99 11.79 -1.43
N ASP A 248 -13.11 11.58 -0.73
CA ASP A 248 -14.42 11.71 -1.37
C ASP A 248 -14.84 13.18 -1.51
N CYS A 249 -14.49 13.76 -2.64
CA CYS A 249 -14.94 15.07 -3.08
C CYS A 249 -16.26 15.06 -3.88
N THR A 250 -17.13 14.05 -3.73
CA THR A 250 -18.49 14.09 -4.28
C THR A 250 -19.24 15.32 -3.79
N ASN A 251 -19.25 15.54 -2.47
CA ASN A 251 -19.66 16.78 -1.84
C ASN A 251 -18.41 17.66 -1.63
N MET A 252 -18.27 18.72 -2.42
CA MET A 252 -17.19 19.70 -2.31
C MET A 252 -17.76 21.12 -2.31
N SER A 253 -17.25 21.99 -1.43
CA SER A 253 -17.62 23.41 -1.37
C SER A 253 -16.40 24.32 -1.28
N THR A 254 -16.49 25.49 -1.90
CA THR A 254 -15.56 26.62 -1.75
C THR A 254 -16.22 27.82 -1.05
N ALA A 255 -17.44 27.64 -0.52
CA ALA A 255 -18.15 28.71 0.18
C ALA A 255 -17.46 28.98 1.54
N PRO A 256 -17.16 30.24 1.91
CA PRO A 256 -16.33 30.52 3.09
C PRO A 256 -16.91 30.02 4.42
N ASP A 257 -18.23 30.00 4.54
CA ASP A 257 -18.97 29.45 5.67
C ASP A 257 -18.82 27.93 5.78
N ALA A 258 -18.89 27.20 4.66
CA ALA A 258 -18.66 25.76 4.61
C ALA A 258 -17.18 25.40 4.85
N VAL A 259 -16.26 26.15 4.25
CA VAL A 259 -14.80 25.94 4.38
C VAL A 259 -14.31 26.24 5.80
N ALA A 260 -14.98 27.14 6.53
CA ALA A 260 -14.66 27.48 7.93
C ALA A 260 -15.42 26.62 8.98
N VAL A 261 -16.06 25.51 8.59
CA VAL A 261 -16.71 24.59 9.55
C VAL A 261 -15.67 23.90 10.43
N GLU A 262 -15.60 24.30 11.70
CA GLU A 262 -14.93 23.51 12.74
C GLU A 262 -15.90 22.45 13.28
N SER A 263 -15.45 21.19 13.35
CA SER A 263 -16.16 20.12 14.04
C SER A 263 -15.37 19.70 15.28
N ILE A 264 -16.07 19.23 16.32
CA ILE A 264 -15.42 18.64 17.51
C ILE A 264 -14.50 17.49 17.08
N ASP A 265 -14.95 16.71 16.10
CA ASP A 265 -14.28 15.52 15.60
C ASP A 265 -13.21 15.88 14.53
N TYR A 266 -13.39 16.98 13.77
CA TYR A 266 -12.54 17.43 12.65
C TYR A 266 -12.19 18.91 12.79
N VAL A 267 -10.95 19.22 13.20
CA VAL A 267 -10.42 20.59 13.28
C VAL A 267 -9.34 20.78 12.20
N PRO A 268 -9.41 21.82 11.34
CA PRO A 268 -8.33 22.12 10.40
C PRO A 268 -7.10 22.70 11.11
N VAL A 269 -5.93 22.55 10.51
CA VAL A 269 -4.70 23.26 10.94
C VAL A 269 -4.82 24.75 10.56
N VAL A 270 -5.32 25.02 9.35
CA VAL A 270 -5.49 26.35 8.77
C VAL A 270 -6.79 26.98 9.27
N SER A 271 -6.66 27.92 10.21
CA SER A 271 -7.76 28.66 10.83
C SER A 271 -7.81 30.14 10.41
N GLY A 272 -9.01 30.67 10.21
CA GLY A 272 -9.25 32.04 9.73
C GLY A 272 -8.98 32.22 8.23
N ASP A 273 -8.50 33.41 7.83
CA ASP A 273 -8.25 33.76 6.43
C ASP A 273 -7.14 32.92 5.78
N GLN A 274 -7.50 32.16 4.74
CA GLN A 274 -6.59 31.34 3.93
C GLN A 274 -5.45 32.16 3.31
N LEU A 275 -5.69 33.41 2.90
CA LEU A 275 -4.70 34.24 2.22
C LEU A 275 -3.53 34.58 3.17
N ALA A 276 -3.83 34.81 4.45
CA ALA A 276 -2.85 34.99 5.53
C ALA A 276 -2.06 33.72 5.87
N TRP A 277 -2.48 32.54 5.42
CA TRP A 277 -1.73 31.27 5.55
C TRP A 277 -0.92 30.92 4.30
N GLY A 278 -0.92 31.76 3.26
CA GLY A 278 -0.20 31.48 2.01
C GLY A 278 -0.99 30.62 1.02
N ILE A 279 -2.29 30.43 1.26
CA ILE A 279 -3.19 29.64 0.40
C ILE A 279 -3.86 30.59 -0.60
N LYS A 280 -3.95 30.17 -1.86
CA LYS A 280 -4.53 30.88 -3.01
C LYS A 280 -6.01 30.53 -3.15
N GLU A 281 -6.31 29.24 -3.20
CA GLU A 281 -7.65 28.66 -3.33
C GLU A 281 -7.81 27.57 -2.27
N ARG A 282 -9.00 27.46 -1.66
CA ARG A 282 -9.31 26.43 -0.65
C ARG A 282 -10.69 25.85 -0.89
N ALA A 283 -10.82 24.54 -0.71
CA ALA A 283 -12.09 23.84 -0.70
C ALA A 283 -12.19 22.94 0.54
N ILE A 284 -13.41 22.55 0.88
CA ILE A 284 -13.70 21.46 1.80
C ILE A 284 -14.43 20.36 1.02
N CYS A 285 -14.00 19.11 1.20
CA CYS A 285 -14.69 17.90 0.76
C CYS A 285 -15.24 17.16 1.98
N GLY A 286 -16.40 16.55 1.83
CA GLY A 286 -17.15 15.91 2.91
C GLY A 286 -18.50 16.56 3.17
N ASN A 287 -19.10 16.27 4.32
CA ASN A 287 -20.46 16.65 4.65
C ASN A 287 -20.46 17.76 5.71
N ALA A 288 -20.68 19.01 5.28
CA ALA A 288 -20.86 20.15 6.18
C ALA A 288 -22.11 19.99 7.07
N ALA A 289 -22.18 20.76 8.17
CA ALA A 289 -23.26 20.63 9.15
C ALA A 289 -24.63 21.06 8.58
N GLY A 290 -25.66 20.33 8.99
CA GLY A 290 -27.07 20.57 8.66
C GLY A 290 -27.98 19.87 9.66
N ASP A 291 -28.92 19.05 9.19
CA ASP A 291 -29.72 18.14 10.06
C ASP A 291 -28.86 17.11 10.83
N ARG A 292 -27.57 16.98 10.46
CA ARG A 292 -26.56 16.15 11.11
C ARG A 292 -25.30 16.97 11.39
N ARG A 293 -24.52 16.54 12.39
CA ARG A 293 -23.17 17.05 12.63
C ARG A 293 -22.28 16.79 11.40
N ALA A 294 -21.35 17.70 11.14
CA ALA A 294 -20.44 17.58 10.01
C ALA A 294 -19.51 16.37 10.13
N HIS A 295 -19.29 15.66 9.03
CA HIS A 295 -18.51 14.41 8.99
C HIS A 295 -17.73 14.25 7.68
N ASP A 296 -16.68 13.43 7.73
CA ASP A 296 -15.75 13.14 6.62
C ASP A 296 -15.10 14.39 6.03
N LEU A 297 -14.83 15.40 6.88
CA LEU A 297 -14.27 16.68 6.46
C LEU A 297 -12.78 16.57 6.12
N ASN A 298 -12.43 17.04 4.92
CA ASN A 298 -11.08 17.14 4.41
C ASN A 298 -10.92 18.48 3.69
N TRP A 299 -9.84 19.22 3.93
CA TRP A 299 -9.58 20.49 3.24
C TRP A 299 -8.54 20.31 2.15
N LEU A 300 -8.71 21.02 1.04
CA LEU A 300 -7.84 20.99 -0.13
C LEU A 300 -7.36 22.41 -0.41
N ASP A 301 -6.05 22.62 -0.34
CA ASP A 301 -5.41 23.92 -0.48
C ASP A 301 -4.55 23.97 -1.75
N VAL A 302 -4.74 25.00 -2.58
CA VAL A 302 -3.76 25.41 -3.59
C VAL A 302 -2.91 26.51 -2.99
N VAL A 303 -1.61 26.30 -2.87
CA VAL A 303 -0.70 27.06 -2.01
C VAL A 303 0.24 27.93 -2.83
N ARG A 304 0.22 29.24 -2.57
CA ARG A 304 1.12 30.24 -3.20
C ARG A 304 2.39 30.52 -2.40
N ASP A 305 2.36 30.28 -1.08
CA ASP A 305 3.51 30.39 -0.19
C ASP A 305 3.54 29.21 0.78
N MET A 306 4.18 28.12 0.33
CA MET A 306 4.31 26.88 1.09
C MET A 306 5.16 27.06 2.36
N LYS A 307 6.10 28.02 2.38
CA LYS A 307 6.89 28.32 3.56
C LYS A 307 6.06 28.99 4.64
N LEU A 308 5.19 29.93 4.28
CA LEU A 308 4.24 30.58 5.20
C LEU A 308 3.25 29.57 5.79
N LEU A 309 2.69 28.69 4.95
CA LEU A 309 1.80 27.61 5.37
C LEU A 309 2.48 26.69 6.40
N GLN A 310 3.65 26.13 6.05
CA GLN A 310 4.41 25.26 6.95
C GLN A 310 4.86 25.97 8.23
N THR A 311 5.17 27.28 8.17
CA THR A 311 5.58 28.06 9.35
C THR A 311 4.43 28.21 10.35
N LYS A 312 3.22 28.43 9.86
CA LYS A 312 2.01 28.53 10.70
C LYS A 312 1.52 27.17 11.17
N ALA A 313 1.60 26.13 10.34
CA ALA A 313 1.30 24.76 10.74
C ALA A 313 2.26 24.26 11.83
N LYS A 314 3.56 24.58 11.75
CA LYS A 314 4.53 24.37 12.84
C LYS A 314 4.06 25.03 14.13
N ALA A 315 3.67 26.30 14.07
CA ALA A 315 3.22 27.05 15.24
C ALA A 315 1.93 26.46 15.87
N ALA A 316 1.02 25.91 15.05
CA ALA A 316 -0.16 25.20 15.51
C ALA A 316 0.20 23.87 16.22
N GLN A 317 1.03 23.02 15.61
CA GLN A 317 1.54 21.81 16.25
C GLN A 317 2.26 22.11 17.57
N GLN A 318 3.10 23.16 17.59
CA GLN A 318 3.78 23.62 18.82
C GLN A 318 2.86 24.30 19.84
N ALA A 319 1.61 24.63 19.49
CA ALA A 319 0.60 25.07 20.44
C ALA A 319 -0.11 23.86 21.10
N ASP A 320 -0.41 22.82 20.32
CA ASP A 320 -1.00 21.58 20.82
C ASP A 320 -0.06 20.83 21.78
N LEU A 321 1.21 20.65 21.38
CA LEU A 321 2.23 19.95 22.15
C LEU A 321 2.52 20.56 23.54
N LYS A 322 2.06 21.79 23.82
CA LYS A 322 2.17 22.43 25.14
C LYS A 322 1.16 21.90 26.18
N GLY A 323 0.19 21.09 25.76
CA GLY A 323 -0.77 20.43 26.65
C GLY A 323 -0.16 19.22 27.36
N ASP A 324 -0.38 18.02 26.81
CA ASP A 324 0.09 16.75 27.35
C ASP A 324 1.34 16.19 26.62
N GLY A 325 1.97 17.00 25.77
CA GLY A 325 3.07 16.57 24.91
C GLY A 325 2.62 15.86 23.62
N ARG A 326 1.32 15.82 23.30
CA ARG A 326 0.77 15.22 22.08
C ARG A 326 0.11 16.25 21.16
N LEU A 327 -0.10 15.84 19.91
CA LEU A 327 -1.01 16.53 18.99
C LEU A 327 -2.45 16.13 19.34
N LYS A 328 -3.42 17.04 19.20
CA LYS A 328 -4.83 16.71 19.47
C LYS A 328 -5.31 15.64 18.49
N ALA A 329 -6.00 14.61 19.00
CA ALA A 329 -6.55 13.53 18.16
C ALA A 329 -7.58 14.02 17.11
N THR A 330 -8.20 15.17 17.35
CA THR A 330 -9.20 15.80 16.46
C THR A 330 -8.60 16.88 15.55
N ALA A 331 -7.32 17.23 15.72
CA ALA A 331 -6.60 18.09 14.79
C ALA A 331 -6.23 17.29 13.53
N SER A 332 -6.53 17.86 12.38
CA SER A 332 -6.07 17.36 11.09
C SER A 332 -4.55 17.37 11.01
N ARG A 333 -3.94 16.40 10.35
CA ARG A 333 -2.54 16.54 9.90
C ARG A 333 -2.52 17.29 8.57
N LEU A 334 -1.50 18.11 8.35
CA LEU A 334 -1.27 18.80 7.08
C LEU A 334 -0.36 17.94 6.20
N LEU A 335 -0.88 17.48 5.07
CA LEU A 335 -0.14 16.69 4.08
C LEU A 335 0.19 17.59 2.89
N VAL A 336 1.46 17.56 2.50
CA VAL A 336 2.11 18.59 1.69
C VAL A 336 2.51 18.04 0.33
N GLY A 337 2.12 18.75 -0.72
CA GLY A 337 2.67 18.64 -2.07
C GLY A 337 3.68 19.76 -2.38
N GLU A 338 4.01 19.98 -3.65
CA GLU A 338 4.93 21.06 -4.09
C GLU A 338 4.29 22.44 -3.87
N ASN A 339 3.06 22.60 -4.40
CA ASN A 339 2.28 23.84 -4.39
C ASN A 339 0.84 23.61 -3.90
N ILE A 340 0.59 22.50 -3.21
CA ILE A 340 -0.73 22.07 -2.73
C ILE A 340 -0.61 21.48 -1.32
N ALA A 341 -1.72 21.44 -0.60
CA ALA A 341 -1.83 20.65 0.63
C ALA A 341 -3.23 20.04 0.78
N VAL A 342 -3.32 19.00 1.62
CA VAL A 342 -4.58 18.40 2.06
C VAL A 342 -4.54 18.26 3.58
N GLU A 343 -5.62 18.68 4.26
CA GLU A 343 -5.75 18.54 5.72
C GLU A 343 -6.77 17.46 6.05
N THR A 344 -6.38 16.47 6.86
CA THR A 344 -7.31 15.43 7.33
C THR A 344 -6.92 14.80 8.67
N ASN A 345 -7.92 14.51 9.50
CA ASN A 345 -7.80 13.69 10.71
C ASN A 345 -7.89 12.18 10.42
N SER A 346 -8.30 11.77 9.21
CA SER A 346 -8.59 10.37 8.86
C SER A 346 -7.32 9.62 8.43
N ALA A 347 -6.96 8.57 9.17
CA ALA A 347 -5.74 7.80 8.92
C ALA A 347 -5.74 7.06 7.56
N SER A 348 -6.90 6.66 7.03
CA SER A 348 -6.99 6.02 5.71
C SER A 348 -6.70 7.00 4.57
N ILE A 349 -7.25 8.21 4.69
CA ILE A 349 -7.06 9.30 3.73
C ILE A 349 -5.60 9.73 3.75
N ARG A 350 -4.96 9.87 4.93
CA ARG A 350 -3.52 10.13 5.01
C ARG A 350 -2.68 9.06 4.33
N HIS A 351 -3.00 7.78 4.52
CA HIS A 351 -2.25 6.72 3.87
C HIS A 351 -2.43 6.72 2.34
N GLY A 352 -3.65 6.95 1.82
CA GLY A 352 -3.86 7.12 0.39
C GLY A 352 -3.09 8.32 -0.18
N LEU A 353 -3.04 9.43 0.56
CA LEU A 353 -2.27 10.62 0.20
C LEU A 353 -0.75 10.34 0.15
N TYR A 354 -0.23 9.43 1.00
CA TYR A 354 1.17 8.98 0.90
C TYR A 354 1.45 8.17 -0.37
N GLN A 355 0.49 7.37 -0.86
CA GLN A 355 0.61 6.70 -2.17
C GLN A 355 0.53 7.72 -3.33
N LEU A 356 -0.26 8.78 -3.16
CA LEU A 356 -0.26 9.97 -4.04
C LEU A 356 0.96 10.91 -3.82
N GLN A 357 2.01 10.43 -3.15
CA GLN A 357 3.31 11.10 -2.93
C GLN A 357 3.27 12.41 -2.12
N PHE A 358 2.13 12.76 -1.49
CA PHE A 358 2.10 13.79 -0.45
C PHE A 358 2.85 13.29 0.79
N LEU A 359 3.30 14.21 1.66
CA LEU A 359 3.96 13.88 2.91
C LEU A 359 3.41 14.71 4.08
N THR A 360 3.20 14.11 5.25
CA THR A 360 2.81 14.84 6.47
C THR A 360 3.94 15.78 6.89
N LEU A 361 3.60 17.04 7.16
CA LEU A 361 4.48 17.97 7.86
C LEU A 361 4.54 17.59 9.34
N GLU A 362 5.73 17.20 9.81
CA GLU A 362 5.98 16.81 11.18
C GLU A 362 7.01 17.74 11.82
N CYS A 363 6.63 18.38 12.93
CA CYS A 363 7.40 19.41 13.64
C CYS A 363 7.63 19.10 15.13
N ARG A 364 7.32 17.88 15.61
CA ARG A 364 7.65 17.43 16.97
C ARG A 364 9.17 17.55 17.23
N PRO A 365 9.60 18.23 18.31
CA PRO A 365 11.01 18.31 18.66
C PRO A 365 11.66 16.93 18.83
N GLY A 366 12.78 16.69 18.14
CA GLY A 366 13.49 15.42 18.19
C GLY A 366 12.86 14.27 17.39
N PHE A 367 11.85 14.53 16.55
CA PHE A 367 11.29 13.51 15.67
C PHE A 367 12.31 13.00 14.63
N SER A 368 12.27 11.68 14.40
CA SER A 368 12.89 10.98 13.29
C SER A 368 12.00 9.81 12.88
N ALA A 369 11.82 9.57 11.58
CA ALA A 369 11.17 8.35 11.12
C ALA A 369 12.12 7.13 11.22
N PRO A 370 11.60 5.89 11.37
CA PRO A 370 12.38 4.67 11.19
C PRO A 370 12.98 4.56 9.78
N ALA A 371 13.99 3.69 9.63
CA ALA A 371 14.46 3.30 8.29
C ALA A 371 13.34 2.65 7.47
N GLY A 372 13.33 2.88 6.15
CA GLY A 372 12.26 2.45 5.25
C GLY A 372 11.15 3.49 5.04
N TYR A 373 11.14 4.60 5.77
CA TYR A 373 10.22 5.73 5.53
C TYR A 373 10.86 6.86 4.76
N ARG A 374 10.07 7.51 3.88
CA ARG A 374 10.47 8.70 3.11
C ARG A 374 10.57 9.88 4.09
N LEU A 375 11.72 10.56 4.12
CA LEU A 375 11.96 11.71 5.00
C LEU A 375 12.61 12.85 4.20
N GLU A 376 11.79 13.80 3.76
CA GLU A 376 12.23 14.95 2.97
C GLU A 376 12.34 16.23 3.81
N LYS A 377 13.16 17.16 3.31
CA LYS A 377 13.42 18.44 3.96
C LYS A 377 12.24 19.39 3.71
N SER A 378 11.55 19.79 4.77
CA SER A 378 10.52 20.84 4.68
C SER A 378 11.13 22.23 4.41
N GLN A 379 10.29 23.21 4.07
CA GLN A 379 10.72 24.60 3.85
C GLN A 379 10.98 25.37 5.16
N VAL A 380 10.80 24.72 6.32
CA VAL A 380 10.85 25.32 7.66
C VAL A 380 11.81 24.54 8.56
N GLU A 381 12.76 25.25 9.18
CA GLU A 381 13.75 24.63 10.07
C GLU A 381 13.08 23.93 11.26
N GLY A 382 13.53 22.72 11.59
CA GLY A 382 12.96 21.91 12.67
C GLY A 382 11.61 21.26 12.35
N CYS A 383 11.25 21.15 11.07
CA CYS A 383 10.19 20.26 10.59
C CYS A 383 10.70 19.39 9.43
N VAL A 384 10.13 18.20 9.28
CA VAL A 384 10.37 17.27 8.16
C VAL A 384 9.07 16.98 7.43
N LEU A 385 9.18 16.46 6.21
CA LEU A 385 8.07 15.90 5.45
C LEU A 385 8.23 14.37 5.45
N THR A 386 7.21 13.62 5.87
CA THR A 386 7.30 12.15 5.93
C THR A 386 5.98 11.41 5.71
N ASN A 387 6.05 10.14 5.31
CA ASN A 387 4.95 9.19 5.30
C ASN A 387 4.88 8.31 6.58
N TYR A 388 5.75 8.57 7.58
CA TYR A 388 5.67 7.91 8.88
C TYR A 388 4.67 8.58 9.84
N GLU A 389 3.88 7.78 10.55
CA GLU A 389 3.04 8.23 11.66
C GLU A 389 3.32 7.43 12.94
N GLY A 390 4.01 8.07 13.88
CA GLY A 390 3.90 7.80 15.32
C GLY A 390 3.24 8.94 16.07
#